data_AF-A0A1I7J2C1-F1
#
_entry.id   AF-A0A1I7J2C1-F1
#
_cell.length_a   1.000
_cell.length_b   1.000
_cell.length_c   1.000
_cell.angle_alpha   90.00
_cell.angle_beta   90.00
_cell.angle_gamma   90.00
#
_symmetry.space_group_name_H-M   'P 1'
#
loop_
_entity.id
_entity.type
_entity.pdbx_description
1 polymer ?
#
loop_
_entity_poly.entity_id
_entity_poly.type
_entity_poly.pdbx_seq_one_letter_code
_entity_poly.pdbx_strand_id
1 'polypeptide(L)'
;MKQIIASTSSAIRSEKKNFRVSNKAVSVLLLTPMLGVLLFTLAWFSPITTKYVQWLVKENHPVEMLTFIFLMVGSILGAYLAYWIKSEKREAPIIGLFLFLFSFGLFVIAMEEISWGQQFLGFLTPDSLNLINEQNETNLHNIKGLQGNSEYFHLFFGLAGAIGVWLNLFILNKVRVPLILSTWFLTIVAVSAVDLYNDFVPFEPEVGYFLRRLSEVNEMMIGFTAFAYVLLLSRKFRKPAPPASLESKVANEKFSPYMNIPL
;
A
#
# COMPACT_ATOMS: atom_id res chain seq x y z
N MET A 1 30.62 7.62 9.25
CA MET A 1 29.64 8.34 8.39
C MET A 1 29.80 8.02 6.90
N LYS A 2 30.98 8.25 6.28
CA LYS A 2 31.20 7.97 4.83
C LYS A 2 30.89 6.52 4.40
N GLN A 3 31.26 5.53 5.22
CA GLN A 3 31.01 4.11 4.92
C GLN A 3 29.52 3.74 4.95
N ILE A 4 28.75 4.31 5.88
CA ILE A 4 27.29 4.12 5.98
C ILE A 4 26.59 4.77 4.78
N ILE A 5 27.00 5.98 4.40
CA ILE A 5 26.45 6.66 3.22
C ILE A 5 26.74 5.85 1.94
N ALA A 6 27.96 5.30 1.82
CA ALA A 6 28.34 4.45 0.69
C ALA A 6 27.53 3.14 0.64
N SER A 7 27.35 2.47 1.78
CA SER A 7 26.55 1.23 1.85
C SER A 7 25.09 1.48 1.50
N THR A 8 24.47 2.54 2.05
CA THR A 8 23.08 2.90 1.75
C THR A 8 22.90 3.27 0.28
N SER A 9 23.83 4.04 -0.28
CA SER A 9 23.82 4.39 -1.71
C SER A 9 23.93 3.17 -2.61
N SER A 10 24.72 2.16 -2.21
CA SER A 10 24.84 0.90 -2.95
C SER A 10 23.56 0.06 -2.88
N ALA A 11 22.91 -0.01 -1.71
CA ALA A 11 21.66 -0.73 -1.51
C ALA A 11 20.53 -0.12 -2.35
N ILE A 12 20.38 1.21 -2.33
CA ILE A 12 19.39 1.93 -3.15
C ILE A 12 19.63 1.69 -4.65
N ARG A 13 20.90 1.66 -5.09
CA ARG A 13 21.24 1.38 -6.49
C ARG A 13 20.85 -0.06 -6.89
N SER A 14 21.01 -1.01 -5.98
CA SER A 14 20.56 -2.41 -6.19
C SER A 14 19.04 -2.49 -6.31
N GLU A 15 18.30 -1.86 -5.40
CA GLU A 15 16.83 -1.79 -5.43
C GLU A 15 16.31 -1.20 -6.74
N LYS A 16 16.90 -0.09 -7.18
CA LYS A 16 16.56 0.54 -8.46
C LYS A 16 16.61 -0.45 -9.62
N LYS A 17 17.68 -1.26 -9.69
CA LYS A 17 17.86 -2.28 -10.73
C LYS A 17 16.85 -3.43 -10.57
N ASN A 18 16.66 -3.92 -9.35
CA ASN A 18 15.79 -5.06 -9.04
C ASN A 18 14.31 -4.75 -9.33
N PHE A 19 13.86 -3.56 -9.00
CA PHE A 19 12.46 -3.11 -9.14
C PHE A 19 12.21 -2.25 -10.38
N ARG A 20 13.24 -2.01 -11.20
CA ARG A 20 13.17 -1.26 -12.47
C ARG A 20 12.55 0.13 -12.33
N VAL A 21 12.98 0.86 -11.31
CA VAL A 21 12.49 2.23 -11.02
C VAL A 21 13.51 3.30 -11.43
N SER A 22 13.04 4.53 -11.69
CA SER A 22 13.90 5.66 -12.01
C SER A 22 14.48 6.30 -10.74
N ASN A 23 15.54 7.12 -10.87
CA ASN A 23 16.08 7.87 -9.73
C ASN A 23 15.03 8.82 -9.14
N LYS A 24 14.25 9.48 -10.00
CA LYS A 24 13.16 10.38 -9.58
C LYS A 24 12.12 9.62 -8.75
N ALA A 25 11.71 8.44 -9.20
CA ALA A 25 10.75 7.61 -8.46
C ALA A 25 11.29 7.18 -7.08
N VAL A 26 12.57 6.83 -6.99
CA VAL A 26 13.21 6.51 -5.70
C VAL A 26 13.18 7.72 -4.76
N SER A 27 13.55 8.91 -5.24
CA SER A 27 13.53 10.14 -4.42
C SER A 27 12.11 10.48 -3.95
N VAL A 28 11.11 10.36 -4.84
CA VAL A 28 9.70 10.57 -4.49
C VAL A 28 9.29 9.57 -3.40
N LEU A 29 9.49 8.27 -3.61
CA LEU A 29 9.11 7.25 -2.63
C LEU A 29 9.80 7.46 -1.27
N LEU A 30 11.06 7.90 -1.23
CA LEU A 30 11.74 8.10 0.04
C LEU A 30 11.26 9.37 0.78
N LEU A 31 10.94 10.45 0.07
CA LEU A 31 10.67 11.75 0.69
C LEU A 31 9.18 12.01 0.96
N THR A 32 8.29 11.48 0.13
CA THR A 32 6.86 11.78 0.18
C THR A 32 6.16 11.50 1.52
N PRO A 33 6.39 10.40 2.26
CA PRO A 33 5.63 10.17 3.49
C PRO A 33 5.93 11.23 4.57
N MET A 34 7.21 11.56 4.75
CA MET A 34 7.63 12.58 5.72
C MET A 34 7.18 13.98 5.30
N LEU A 35 7.29 14.32 4.01
CA LEU A 35 6.79 15.59 3.49
C LEU A 35 5.27 15.69 3.60
N GLY A 36 4.54 14.59 3.36
CA GLY A 36 3.09 14.53 3.49
C GLY A 36 2.63 14.85 4.91
N VAL A 37 3.19 14.17 5.92
CA VAL A 37 2.89 14.43 7.34
C VAL A 37 3.25 15.86 7.74
N LEU A 38 4.41 16.35 7.30
CA LEU A 38 4.83 17.73 7.58
C LEU A 38 3.85 18.75 6.98
N LEU A 39 3.50 18.61 5.70
CA LEU A 39 2.59 19.52 5.02
C LEU A 39 1.19 19.47 5.62
N PHE A 40 0.69 18.28 5.96
CA PHE A 40 -0.59 18.12 6.66
C PHE A 40 -0.58 18.85 8.01
N THR A 41 0.46 18.65 8.81
CA THR A 41 0.62 19.30 10.13
C THR A 41 0.64 20.82 10.00
N LEU A 42 1.45 21.36 9.08
CA LEU A 42 1.51 22.80 8.84
C LEU A 42 0.16 23.36 8.37
N ALA A 43 -0.55 22.62 7.51
CA ALA A 43 -1.85 23.04 7.00
C ALA A 43 -2.95 22.94 8.07
N TRP A 44 -2.85 22.00 9.02
CA TRP A 44 -3.79 21.84 10.13
C TRP A 44 -3.78 23.02 11.09
N PHE A 45 -2.57 23.47 11.47
CA PHE A 45 -2.38 24.58 12.42
C PHE A 45 -2.40 25.98 11.80
N SER A 46 -2.59 26.07 10.48
CA SER A 46 -2.75 27.34 9.79
C SER A 46 -4.22 27.76 9.77
N PRO A 47 -4.57 28.97 10.25
CA PRO A 47 -5.96 29.48 10.23
C PRO A 47 -6.57 29.55 8.83
N ILE A 48 -5.72 29.69 7.80
CA ILE A 48 -6.15 29.81 6.40
C ILE A 48 -6.58 28.44 5.85
N THR A 49 -5.90 27.37 6.24
CA THR A 49 -6.04 26.03 5.63
C THR A 49 -6.78 25.03 6.49
N THR A 50 -6.87 25.24 7.81
CA THR A 50 -7.42 24.26 8.77
C THR A 50 -8.80 23.73 8.39
N LYS A 51 -9.72 24.61 7.95
CA LYS A 51 -11.07 24.21 7.51
C LYS A 51 -11.06 23.26 6.32
N TYR A 52 -10.16 23.48 5.37
CA TYR A 52 -10.02 22.63 4.18
C TYR A 52 -9.39 21.29 4.54
N VAL A 53 -8.36 21.30 5.39
CA VAL A 53 -7.72 20.06 5.84
C VAL A 53 -8.70 19.19 6.63
N GLN A 54 -9.47 19.79 7.55
CA GLN A 54 -10.53 19.09 8.27
C GLN A 54 -11.61 18.52 7.35
N TRP A 55 -11.91 19.20 6.23
CA TRP A 55 -12.84 18.67 5.22
C TRP A 55 -12.25 17.46 4.49
N LEU A 56 -10.95 17.45 4.19
CA LEU A 56 -10.31 16.34 3.45
C LEU A 56 -10.33 15.00 4.21
N VAL A 57 -10.21 15.04 5.54
CA VAL A 57 -10.09 13.88 6.45
C VAL A 57 -11.41 13.50 7.13
N LYS A 58 -12.55 13.94 6.59
CA LYS A 58 -13.85 13.45 7.05
C LYS A 58 -14.15 12.10 6.42
N GLU A 59 -15.02 11.33 7.05
CA GLU A 59 -15.65 10.16 6.44
C GLU A 59 -16.27 10.56 5.09
N ASN A 60 -16.17 9.69 4.09
CA ASN A 60 -16.61 9.91 2.70
C ASN A 60 -15.90 11.04 1.93
N HIS A 61 -14.78 11.55 2.44
CA HIS A 61 -14.03 12.64 1.80
C HIS A 61 -12.74 12.13 1.14
N PRO A 62 -11.97 12.99 0.43
CA PRO A 62 -10.89 12.52 -0.44
C PRO A 62 -9.85 11.61 0.21
N VAL A 63 -9.54 11.76 1.51
CA VAL A 63 -8.54 10.91 2.16
C VAL A 63 -9.00 9.46 2.26
N GLU A 64 -10.20 9.21 2.79
CA GLU A 64 -10.82 7.87 2.84
C GLU A 64 -11.02 7.28 1.44
N MET A 65 -11.50 8.10 0.48
CA MET A 65 -11.66 7.65 -0.91
C MET A 65 -10.32 7.26 -1.55
N LEU A 66 -9.23 7.96 -1.24
CA LEU A 66 -7.90 7.59 -1.70
C LEU A 66 -7.40 6.31 -1.01
N THR A 67 -7.67 6.13 0.29
CA THR A 67 -7.41 4.88 1.02
C THR A 67 -8.08 3.72 0.30
N PHE A 68 -9.39 3.80 0.07
CA PHE A 68 -10.17 2.84 -0.70
C PHE A 68 -9.57 2.56 -2.08
N ILE A 69 -9.30 3.61 -2.88
CA ILE A 69 -8.79 3.46 -4.24
C ILE A 69 -7.44 2.74 -4.24
N PHE A 70 -6.50 3.14 -3.38
CA PHE A 70 -5.18 2.50 -3.36
C PHE A 70 -5.26 1.05 -2.90
N LEU A 71 -6.05 0.75 -1.86
CA LEU A 71 -6.24 -0.61 -1.39
C LEU A 71 -6.91 -1.48 -2.45
N MET A 72 -7.98 -1.00 -3.10
CA MET A 72 -8.70 -1.73 -4.14
C MET A 72 -7.84 -1.99 -5.38
N VAL A 73 -7.13 -0.97 -5.88
CA VAL A 73 -6.21 -1.13 -7.02
C VAL A 73 -5.04 -2.05 -6.66
N GLY A 74 -4.50 -1.94 -5.44
CA GLY A 74 -3.47 -2.84 -4.92
C GLY A 74 -3.95 -4.29 -4.85
N SER A 75 -5.18 -4.50 -4.37
CA SER A 75 -5.83 -5.81 -4.32
C SER A 75 -5.93 -6.43 -5.71
N ILE A 76 -6.53 -5.72 -6.66
CA ILE A 76 -6.73 -6.20 -8.04
C ILE A 76 -5.39 -6.53 -8.70
N LEU A 77 -4.39 -5.64 -8.57
CA LEU A 77 -3.07 -5.85 -9.16
C LEU A 77 -2.36 -7.06 -8.55
N GLY A 78 -2.47 -7.25 -7.24
CA GLY A 78 -1.82 -8.37 -6.56
C GLY A 78 -2.52 -9.70 -6.84
N ALA A 79 -3.86 -9.71 -6.97
CA ALA A 79 -4.62 -10.89 -7.37
C ALA A 79 -4.29 -11.30 -8.80
N TYR A 80 -4.19 -10.31 -9.70
CA TYR A 80 -3.67 -10.52 -11.06
C TYR A 80 -2.26 -11.10 -11.01
N LEU A 81 -1.34 -10.50 -10.25
CA LEU A 81 0.03 -10.99 -10.13
C LEU A 81 0.12 -12.42 -9.56
N ALA A 82 -0.71 -12.74 -8.56
CA ALA A 82 -0.82 -14.09 -7.98
C ALA A 82 -1.26 -15.12 -9.04
N TYR A 83 -2.22 -14.75 -9.89
CA TYR A 83 -2.67 -15.60 -10.99
C TYR A 83 -1.57 -15.84 -12.04
N TRP A 84 -0.76 -14.82 -12.35
CA TRP A 84 0.27 -14.90 -13.39
C TRP A 84 1.57 -15.58 -12.97
N ILE A 85 1.89 -15.62 -11.68
CA ILE A 85 3.11 -16.26 -11.16
C ILE A 85 3.13 -17.80 -11.32
N LYS A 86 2.13 -18.38 -11.99
CA LYS A 86 1.92 -19.83 -12.17
C LYS A 86 3.02 -20.61 -12.89
N SER A 87 4.02 -20.00 -13.54
CA SER A 87 5.04 -20.78 -14.24
C SER A 87 6.46 -20.25 -14.00
N GLU A 88 7.30 -21.14 -13.43
CA GLU A 88 8.71 -21.39 -13.79
C GLU A 88 9.61 -21.82 -12.60
N LYS A 89 9.15 -21.81 -11.33
CA LYS A 89 10.03 -22.13 -10.17
C LYS A 89 9.33 -22.85 -9.01
N ARG A 90 10.11 -23.63 -8.24
CA ARG A 90 9.67 -24.38 -7.03
C ARG A 90 8.91 -23.55 -5.99
N GLU A 91 9.19 -22.25 -5.90
CA GLU A 91 8.56 -21.32 -4.93
C GLU A 91 7.29 -20.63 -5.44
N ALA A 92 6.91 -20.82 -6.71
CA ALA A 92 5.76 -20.14 -7.31
C ALA A 92 4.43 -20.33 -6.55
N PRO A 93 4.11 -21.52 -6.01
CA PRO A 93 2.87 -21.71 -5.25
C PRO A 93 2.81 -20.89 -3.96
N ILE A 94 3.92 -20.82 -3.20
CA ILE A 94 3.99 -20.09 -1.92
C ILE A 94 3.88 -18.58 -2.18
N ILE A 95 4.57 -18.08 -3.21
CA ILE A 95 4.49 -16.67 -3.61
C ILE A 95 3.08 -16.31 -4.09
N GLY A 96 2.47 -17.18 -4.90
CA GLY A 96 1.09 -17.01 -5.37
C GLY A 96 0.09 -16.98 -4.22
N LEU A 97 0.21 -17.90 -3.26
CA LEU A 97 -0.64 -17.94 -2.07
C LEU A 97 -0.46 -16.68 -1.21
N PHE A 98 0.79 -16.25 -0.97
CA PHE A 98 1.06 -15.02 -0.23
C PHE A 98 0.40 -13.81 -0.91
N LEU A 99 0.59 -13.63 -2.21
CA LEU A 99 0.00 -12.52 -2.96
C LEU A 99 -1.53 -12.58 -2.96
N PHE A 100 -2.11 -13.78 -3.09
CA PHE A 100 -3.55 -13.96 -3.02
C PHE A 100 -4.10 -13.54 -1.65
N LEU A 101 -3.51 -14.02 -0.56
CA LEU A 101 -3.93 -13.67 0.80
C LEU A 101 -3.72 -12.19 1.09
N PHE A 102 -2.58 -11.63 0.68
CA PHE A 102 -2.30 -10.21 0.82
C PHE A 102 -3.34 -9.37 0.07
N SER A 103 -3.60 -9.68 -1.21
CA SER A 103 -4.62 -9.01 -2.01
C SER A 103 -6.03 -9.15 -1.45
N PHE A 104 -6.38 -10.33 -0.93
CA PHE A 104 -7.66 -10.54 -0.28
C PHE A 104 -7.79 -9.67 0.98
N GLY A 105 -6.74 -9.56 1.80
CA GLY A 105 -6.70 -8.64 2.92
C GLY A 105 -6.90 -7.18 2.49
N LEU A 106 -6.21 -6.73 1.43
CA LEU A 106 -6.41 -5.38 0.89
C LEU A 106 -7.84 -5.15 0.38
N PHE A 107 -8.47 -6.16 -0.23
CA PHE A 107 -9.85 -6.07 -0.66
C PHE A 107 -10.80 -5.89 0.53
N VAL A 108 -10.64 -6.72 1.57
CA VAL A 108 -11.49 -6.63 2.77
C VAL A 108 -11.36 -5.24 3.40
N ILE A 109 -10.13 -4.76 3.62
CA ILE A 109 -9.91 -3.41 4.19
C ILE A 109 -10.52 -2.34 3.28
N ALA A 110 -10.32 -2.41 1.96
CA ALA A 110 -10.94 -1.46 1.04
C ALA A 110 -12.47 -1.46 1.16
N MET A 111 -13.11 -2.62 1.27
CA MET A 111 -14.56 -2.67 1.44
C MET A 111 -14.99 -2.13 2.80
N GLU A 112 -14.23 -2.35 3.87
CA GLU A 112 -14.49 -1.77 5.19
C GLU A 112 -14.47 -0.23 5.14
N GLU A 113 -13.50 0.38 4.44
CA GLU A 113 -13.38 1.84 4.27
C GLU A 113 -14.60 2.51 3.63
N ILE A 114 -15.41 1.77 2.88
CA ILE A 114 -16.61 2.30 2.21
C ILE A 114 -17.90 1.61 2.68
N SER A 115 -17.84 0.96 3.85
CA SER A 115 -18.98 0.30 4.47
C SER A 115 -19.64 -0.71 3.52
N TRP A 116 -18.82 -1.50 2.85
CA TRP A 116 -19.20 -2.47 1.82
C TRP A 116 -20.02 -1.88 0.66
N GLY A 117 -19.85 -0.59 0.39
CA GLY A 117 -20.56 0.14 -0.63
C GLY A 117 -21.92 0.68 -0.20
N GLN A 118 -22.24 0.64 1.10
CA GLN A 118 -23.50 1.14 1.66
C GLN A 118 -23.81 2.57 1.20
N GLN A 119 -22.82 3.46 1.23
CA GLN A 119 -22.99 4.87 0.88
C GLN A 119 -23.27 5.07 -0.62
N PHE A 120 -22.80 4.16 -1.48
CA PHE A 120 -23.01 4.22 -2.94
C PHE A 120 -24.30 3.53 -3.38
N LEU A 121 -24.66 2.42 -2.73
CA LEU A 121 -25.79 1.57 -3.11
C LEU A 121 -27.06 1.87 -2.29
N GLY A 122 -26.93 2.61 -1.18
CA GLY A 122 -28.05 3.07 -0.36
C GLY A 122 -28.80 1.97 0.38
N PHE A 123 -28.18 0.80 0.60
CA PHE A 123 -28.79 -0.25 1.41
C PHE A 123 -28.70 0.08 2.90
N LEU A 124 -29.58 -0.51 3.71
CA LEU A 124 -29.61 -0.30 5.16
C LEU A 124 -28.65 -1.24 5.88
N THR A 125 -28.09 -0.76 6.99
CA THR A 125 -27.30 -1.61 7.90
C THR A 125 -28.21 -2.66 8.54
N PRO A 126 -27.83 -3.95 8.52
CA PRO A 126 -28.62 -5.02 9.13
C PRO A 126 -28.85 -4.77 10.63
N ASP A 127 -30.04 -5.11 11.14
CA ASP A 127 -30.42 -4.85 12.55
C ASP A 127 -29.38 -5.40 13.55
N SER A 128 -28.86 -6.60 13.31
CA SER A 128 -27.85 -7.22 14.16
C SER A 128 -26.55 -6.43 14.26
N LEU A 129 -26.16 -5.73 13.19
CA LEU A 129 -24.96 -4.90 13.15
C LEU A 129 -25.25 -3.50 13.67
N ASN A 130 -26.44 -2.96 13.39
CA ASN A 130 -26.87 -1.64 13.84
C ASN A 130 -26.91 -1.51 15.38
N LEU A 131 -27.13 -2.63 16.08
CA LEU A 131 -27.11 -2.68 17.55
C LEU A 131 -25.72 -2.44 18.15
N ILE A 132 -24.65 -2.71 17.39
CA ILE A 132 -23.26 -2.73 17.88
C ILE A 132 -22.33 -1.77 17.14
N ASN A 133 -22.73 -1.26 15.97
CA ASN A 133 -22.01 -0.27 15.18
C ASN A 133 -22.40 1.16 15.62
N GLU A 134 -21.44 2.03 15.92
CA GLU A 134 -21.77 3.37 16.45
C GLU A 134 -22.20 4.39 15.36
N GLN A 135 -22.02 4.05 14.09
CA GLN A 135 -22.26 4.95 12.95
C GLN A 135 -23.43 4.52 12.07
N ASN A 136 -24.14 3.45 12.45
CA ASN A 136 -25.17 2.80 11.63
C ASN A 136 -24.63 2.40 10.25
N GLU A 137 -23.38 1.93 10.21
CA GLU A 137 -22.71 1.52 8.98
C GLU A 137 -22.52 0.01 8.88
N THR A 138 -22.43 -0.49 7.65
CA THR A 138 -22.16 -1.89 7.34
C THR A 138 -20.66 -2.12 7.27
N ASN A 139 -19.97 -1.92 8.40
CA ASN A 139 -18.57 -2.26 8.57
C ASN A 139 -18.31 -2.78 9.99
N LEU A 140 -17.14 -3.39 10.17
CA LEU A 140 -16.68 -3.94 11.43
C LEU A 140 -15.83 -2.93 12.21
N HIS A 141 -15.11 -2.03 11.54
CA HIS A 141 -14.23 -1.08 12.23
C HIS A 141 -14.98 -0.03 13.06
N ASN A 142 -16.30 0.17 12.84
CA ASN A 142 -17.14 1.06 13.67
C ASN A 142 -17.92 0.29 14.74
N ILE A 143 -17.63 -1.00 14.95
CA ILE A 143 -18.19 -1.75 16.07
C ILE A 143 -17.60 -1.22 17.38
N LYS A 144 -18.44 -1.11 18.42
CA LYS A 144 -18.02 -0.77 19.78
C LYS A 144 -16.83 -1.60 20.24
N GLY A 145 -15.77 -0.92 20.65
CA GLY A 145 -14.51 -1.54 21.10
C GLY A 145 -13.52 -1.86 19.99
N LEU A 146 -13.91 -1.80 18.71
CA LEU A 146 -12.98 -1.75 17.57
C LEU A 146 -12.79 -0.32 17.05
N GLN A 147 -13.85 0.48 17.12
CA GLN A 147 -13.81 1.89 16.75
C GLN A 147 -12.82 2.66 17.62
N GLY A 148 -11.93 3.41 16.95
CA GLY A 148 -10.86 4.16 17.60
C GLY A 148 -9.73 3.28 18.14
N ASN A 149 -9.60 2.03 17.68
CA ASN A 149 -8.44 1.16 17.95
C ASN A 149 -7.68 0.77 16.65
N SER A 150 -7.80 1.56 15.57
CA SER A 150 -7.14 1.28 14.29
C SER A 150 -5.62 1.47 14.36
N GLU A 151 -5.13 2.24 15.32
CA GLU A 151 -3.71 2.51 15.57
C GLU A 151 -2.91 1.24 15.92
N TYR A 152 -3.52 0.23 16.55
CA TYR A 152 -2.88 -1.08 16.72
C TYR A 152 -2.61 -1.77 15.38
N PHE A 153 -3.58 -1.72 14.46
CA PHE A 153 -3.43 -2.27 13.13
C PHE A 153 -2.39 -1.48 12.33
N HIS A 154 -2.40 -0.16 12.43
CA HIS A 154 -1.42 0.71 11.77
C HIS A 154 0.00 0.44 12.25
N LEU A 155 0.18 0.34 13.56
CA LEU A 155 1.46 0.04 14.18
C LEU A 155 1.94 -1.35 13.77
N PHE A 156 1.07 -2.36 13.78
CA PHE A 156 1.39 -3.70 13.32
C PHE A 156 1.83 -3.71 11.85
N PHE A 157 1.07 -3.07 10.96
CA PHE A 157 1.41 -2.98 9.53
C PHE A 157 2.76 -2.28 9.31
N GLY A 158 2.96 -1.15 9.99
CA GLY A 158 4.20 -0.38 9.97
C GLY A 158 5.40 -1.22 10.43
N LEU A 159 5.30 -1.88 11.58
CA LEU A 159 6.35 -2.73 12.13
C LEU A 159 6.61 -3.95 11.26
N ALA A 160 5.58 -4.64 10.78
CA ALA A 160 5.73 -5.80 9.91
C ALA A 160 6.46 -5.45 8.60
N GLY A 161 6.13 -4.31 7.99
CA GLY A 161 6.80 -3.81 6.80
C GLY A 161 8.24 -3.35 7.04
N ALA A 162 8.47 -2.62 8.14
CA ALA A 162 9.80 -2.27 8.63
C ALA A 162 10.67 -3.53 8.80
N ILE A 163 10.19 -4.50 9.56
CA ILE A 163 10.84 -5.80 9.75
C ILE A 163 11.08 -6.47 8.39
N GLY A 164 10.13 -6.45 7.47
CA GLY A 164 10.27 -7.01 6.12
C GLY A 164 11.31 -6.32 5.23
N VAL A 165 11.71 -5.08 5.53
CA VAL A 165 12.82 -4.38 4.86
C VAL A 165 14.18 -4.93 5.34
N TRP A 166 14.32 -5.14 6.65
CA TRP A 166 15.60 -5.46 7.29
C TRP A 166 15.82 -6.96 7.54
N LEU A 167 14.75 -7.75 7.67
CA LEU A 167 14.83 -9.20 7.78
C LEU A 167 14.79 -9.86 6.41
N ASN A 168 15.92 -10.45 6.03
CA ASN A 168 16.03 -11.26 4.83
C ASN A 168 15.59 -12.71 5.13
N LEU A 169 14.28 -12.94 5.20
CA LEU A 169 13.74 -14.29 5.32
C LEU A 169 13.96 -15.04 4.00
N PHE A 170 14.83 -16.06 4.01
CA PHE A 170 15.28 -16.81 2.83
C PHE A 170 14.11 -17.32 1.95
N ILE A 171 13.02 -17.77 2.58
CA ILE A 171 11.83 -18.34 1.91
C ILE A 171 11.03 -17.26 1.16
N LEU A 172 11.08 -16.00 1.58
CA LEU A 172 10.27 -14.90 1.03
C LEU A 172 11.11 -13.79 0.38
N ASN A 173 12.41 -14.01 0.16
CA ASN A 173 13.31 -13.00 -0.42
C ASN A 173 12.83 -12.49 -1.81
N LYS A 174 12.05 -13.29 -2.54
CA LYS A 174 11.43 -12.87 -3.81
C LYS A 174 10.30 -11.86 -3.63
N VAL A 175 9.59 -11.89 -2.52
CA VAL A 175 8.54 -10.93 -2.15
C VAL A 175 8.98 -10.00 -1.02
N ARG A 176 10.28 -9.89 -0.75
CA ARG A 176 10.79 -8.98 0.28
C ARG A 176 10.29 -7.55 0.08
N VAL A 177 10.14 -6.83 1.18
CA VAL A 177 9.77 -5.42 1.15
C VAL A 177 10.94 -4.61 0.57
N PRO A 178 10.70 -3.76 -0.45
CA PRO A 178 11.73 -2.91 -1.03
C PRO A 178 12.26 -1.89 0.00
N LEU A 179 13.58 -1.69 0.08
CA LEU A 179 14.18 -0.69 0.98
C LEU A 179 13.72 0.74 0.65
N ILE A 180 13.34 0.99 -0.61
CA ILE A 180 12.81 2.28 -1.05
C ILE A 180 11.44 2.64 -0.44
N LEU A 181 10.78 1.71 0.24
CA LEU A 181 9.55 1.97 1.03
C LEU A 181 9.83 2.13 2.54
N SER A 182 11.08 2.04 2.98
CA SER A 182 11.43 2.10 4.42
C SER A 182 10.90 3.35 5.13
N THR A 183 10.98 4.52 4.49
CA THR A 183 10.50 5.78 5.09
C THR A 183 8.98 5.82 5.23
N TRP A 184 8.22 5.05 4.45
CA TRP A 184 6.77 4.92 4.63
C TRP A 184 6.48 4.15 5.91
N PHE A 185 7.07 2.95 6.06
CA PHE A 185 6.87 2.12 7.25
C PHE A 185 7.34 2.82 8.52
N LEU A 186 8.49 3.50 8.49
CA LEU A 186 8.98 4.26 9.64
C LEU A 186 8.07 5.44 9.99
N THR A 187 7.55 6.16 9.00
CA THR A 187 6.58 7.25 9.23
C THR A 187 5.28 6.71 9.82
N ILE A 188 4.75 5.61 9.27
CA ILE A 188 3.54 4.96 9.79
C ILE A 188 3.75 4.52 11.23
N VAL A 189 4.86 3.85 11.55
CA VAL A 189 5.18 3.47 12.94
C VAL A 189 5.26 4.68 13.86
N ALA A 190 5.91 5.76 13.43
CA ALA A 190 6.07 6.96 14.24
C ALA A 190 4.71 7.62 14.54
N VAL A 191 3.86 7.81 13.51
CA VAL A 191 2.52 8.40 13.68
C VAL A 191 1.65 7.50 14.56
N SER A 192 1.59 6.20 14.26
CA SER A 192 0.76 5.23 15.01
C SER A 192 1.21 5.10 16.47
N ALA A 193 2.51 5.16 16.75
CA ALA A 193 3.02 5.09 18.11
C ALA A 193 2.67 6.33 18.94
N VAL A 194 2.65 7.52 18.32
CA VAL A 194 2.24 8.76 19.00
C VAL A 194 0.73 8.76 19.26
N ASP A 195 -0.06 8.30 18.28
CA ASP A 195 -1.52 8.18 18.41
C ASP A 195 -1.88 7.17 19.52
N LEU A 196 -1.32 5.97 19.45
CA LEU A 196 -1.50 4.94 20.49
C LEU A 196 -1.05 5.40 21.88
N TYR A 197 0.05 6.17 21.96
CA TYR A 197 0.49 6.74 23.24
C TYR A 197 -0.56 7.71 23.83
N ASN A 198 -1.21 8.51 22.98
CA ASN A 198 -2.25 9.44 23.39
C ASN A 198 -3.48 8.72 24.00
N ASP A 199 -3.73 7.46 23.67
CA ASP A 199 -4.83 6.70 24.30
C ASP A 199 -4.52 6.28 25.74
N PHE A 200 -3.24 6.11 26.08
CA PHE A 200 -2.80 5.80 27.46
C PHE A 200 -2.51 7.04 28.28
N VAL A 201 -1.94 8.07 27.66
CA VAL A 201 -1.59 9.34 28.29
C VAL A 201 -2.15 10.47 27.41
N PRO A 202 -3.43 10.84 27.61
CA PRO A 202 -4.09 11.82 26.77
C PRO A 202 -3.37 13.16 26.79
N PHE A 203 -3.06 13.66 25.59
CA PHE A 203 -2.63 15.04 25.40
C PHE A 203 -3.81 16.01 25.54
N GLU A 204 -3.51 17.30 25.43
CA GLU A 204 -4.54 18.34 25.37
C GLU A 204 -5.60 18.03 24.30
N PRO A 205 -6.90 18.34 24.52
CA PRO A 205 -7.99 17.94 23.63
C PRO A 205 -7.79 18.34 22.15
N GLU A 206 -7.19 19.50 21.90
CA GLU A 206 -6.88 19.96 20.54
C GLU A 206 -5.83 19.08 19.84
N VAL A 207 -4.83 18.63 20.60
CA VAL A 207 -3.77 17.74 20.10
C VAL A 207 -4.32 16.34 19.89
N GLY A 208 -5.11 15.82 20.83
CA GLY A 208 -5.78 14.53 20.67
C GLY A 208 -6.71 14.49 19.45
N TYR A 209 -7.47 15.56 19.20
CA TYR A 209 -8.30 15.68 18.01
C TYR A 209 -7.47 15.72 16.72
N PHE A 210 -6.35 16.45 16.73
CA PHE A 210 -5.41 16.45 15.61
C PHE A 210 -4.84 15.05 15.31
N LEU A 211 -4.40 14.32 16.34
CA LEU A 211 -3.82 12.98 16.17
C LEU A 211 -4.81 11.99 15.58
N ARG A 212 -6.06 11.99 16.06
CA ARG A 212 -7.14 11.18 15.48
C ARG A 212 -7.34 11.46 14.00
N ARG A 213 -7.28 12.74 13.59
CA ARG A 213 -7.41 13.12 12.17
C ARG A 213 -6.15 12.88 11.34
N LEU A 214 -4.98 12.87 11.98
CA LEU A 214 -3.74 12.42 11.36
C LEU A 214 -3.76 10.90 11.12
N SER A 215 -4.48 10.14 11.95
CA SER A 215 -4.68 8.70 11.77
C SER A 215 -5.38 8.35 10.44
N GLU A 216 -6.34 9.16 10.00
CA GLU A 216 -6.97 9.06 8.66
C GLU A 216 -5.94 9.17 7.52
N VAL A 217 -4.98 10.11 7.67
CA VAL A 217 -3.87 10.28 6.71
C VAL A 217 -2.92 9.08 6.77
N ASN A 218 -2.75 8.50 7.95
CA ASN A 218 -1.95 7.30 8.17
C ASN A 218 -2.56 6.06 7.49
N GLU A 219 -3.88 5.90 7.55
CA GLU A 219 -4.64 4.89 6.80
C GLU A 219 -4.43 5.04 5.28
N MET A 220 -4.53 6.27 4.77
CA MET A 220 -4.22 6.55 3.36
C MET A 220 -2.75 6.21 3.01
N MET A 221 -1.80 6.49 3.89
CA MET A 221 -0.39 6.09 3.70
C MET A 221 -0.22 4.57 3.68
N ILE A 222 -0.96 3.82 4.50
CA ILE A 222 -0.98 2.35 4.49
C ILE A 222 -1.51 1.85 3.15
N GLY A 223 -2.65 2.37 2.69
CA GLY A 223 -3.23 2.04 1.38
C GLY A 223 -2.25 2.28 0.24
N PHE A 224 -1.64 3.47 0.20
CA PHE A 224 -0.61 3.80 -0.78
C PHE A 224 0.60 2.86 -0.71
N THR A 225 1.10 2.56 0.49
CA THR A 225 2.30 1.73 0.69
C THR A 225 2.04 0.29 0.25
N ALA A 226 0.87 -0.26 0.57
CA ALA A 226 0.45 -1.58 0.10
C ALA A 226 0.34 -1.65 -1.42
N PHE A 227 -0.30 -0.64 -2.04
CA PHE A 227 -0.36 -0.51 -3.50
C PHE A 227 1.05 -0.41 -4.12
N ALA A 228 1.89 0.48 -3.60
CA ALA A 228 3.25 0.70 -4.10
C ALA A 228 4.10 -0.58 -3.98
N TYR A 229 3.96 -1.33 -2.90
CA TYR A 229 4.61 -2.62 -2.71
C TYR A 229 4.21 -3.62 -3.81
N VAL A 230 2.91 -3.82 -4.04
CA VAL A 230 2.42 -4.72 -5.10
C VAL A 230 2.86 -4.25 -6.49
N LEU A 231 2.84 -2.94 -6.73
CA LEU A 231 3.32 -2.36 -7.99
C LEU A 231 4.82 -2.61 -8.21
N LEU A 232 5.64 -2.51 -7.17
CA LEU A 232 7.06 -2.82 -7.25
C LEU A 232 7.28 -4.32 -7.50
N LEU A 233 6.54 -5.20 -6.83
CA LEU A 233 6.59 -6.63 -7.12
C LEU A 233 6.19 -6.95 -8.56
N SER A 234 5.14 -6.33 -9.09
CA SER A 234 4.73 -6.56 -10.48
C SER A 234 5.83 -6.14 -11.47
N ARG A 235 6.54 -5.03 -11.21
CA ARG A 235 7.72 -4.61 -12.00
C ARG A 235 8.88 -5.59 -11.91
N LYS A 236 9.13 -6.15 -10.72
CA LYS A 236 10.18 -7.16 -10.49
C LYS A 236 9.90 -8.45 -11.25
N PHE A 237 8.65 -8.94 -11.24
CA PHE A 237 8.26 -10.20 -11.86
C PHE A 237 7.94 -10.10 -13.36
N ARG A 238 7.79 -8.89 -13.92
CA ARG A 238 7.56 -8.71 -15.37
C ARG A 238 8.72 -9.31 -16.17
N LYS A 239 8.45 -10.25 -17.07
CA LYS A 239 9.47 -10.76 -18.02
C LYS A 239 10.04 -9.56 -18.81
N PRO A 240 11.36 -9.47 -19.02
CA PRO A 240 11.90 -8.48 -19.94
C PRO A 240 11.26 -8.70 -21.31
N ALA A 241 10.97 -7.60 -22.04
CA ALA A 241 10.52 -7.72 -23.41
C ALA A 241 11.52 -8.59 -24.19
N PRO A 242 11.06 -9.50 -25.08
CA PRO A 242 11.98 -10.21 -25.95
C PRO A 242 12.83 -9.19 -26.71
N PRO A 243 14.12 -9.47 -26.95
CA PRO A 243 14.96 -8.65 -27.82
C PRO A 243 14.23 -8.31 -29.12
N ALA A 244 14.32 -7.07 -29.59
CA ALA A 244 13.69 -6.65 -30.85
C ALA A 244 14.09 -7.54 -32.06
N SER A 245 15.26 -8.19 -32.00
CA SER A 245 15.73 -9.17 -32.99
C SER A 245 14.95 -10.49 -33.01
N LEU A 246 14.24 -10.83 -31.93
CA LEU A 246 13.34 -12.00 -31.86
C LEU A 246 11.94 -11.64 -32.36
N GLU A 247 11.46 -10.41 -32.13
CA GLU A 247 10.20 -9.94 -32.72
C GLU A 247 10.28 -9.88 -34.26
N SER A 248 11.41 -9.43 -34.81
CA SER A 248 11.61 -9.43 -36.27
C SER A 248 11.73 -10.85 -36.86
N LYS A 249 12.35 -11.80 -36.15
CA LYS A 249 12.42 -13.21 -36.57
C LYS A 249 11.05 -13.89 -36.53
N VAL A 250 10.29 -13.72 -35.44
CA VAL A 250 8.95 -14.32 -35.31
C VAL A 250 7.94 -13.67 -36.28
N ALA A 251 8.09 -12.37 -36.56
CA ALA A 251 7.32 -11.71 -37.61
C ALA A 251 7.68 -12.22 -39.00
N ASN A 252 8.97 -12.42 -39.31
CA ASN A 252 9.40 -12.94 -40.61
C ASN A 252 9.06 -14.42 -40.82
N GLU A 253 9.08 -15.26 -39.78
CA GLU A 253 8.70 -16.68 -39.87
C GLU A 253 7.19 -16.87 -40.07
N LYS A 254 6.34 -15.99 -39.54
CA LYS A 254 4.88 -16.03 -39.77
C LYS A 254 4.46 -15.55 -41.16
N PHE A 255 5.35 -14.91 -41.92
CA PHE A 255 5.07 -14.32 -43.23
C PHE A 255 5.80 -15.01 -44.40
N SER A 256 6.27 -16.25 -44.26
CA SER A 256 6.78 -17.03 -45.40
C SER A 256 5.68 -17.93 -45.99
N PRO A 257 5.00 -17.57 -47.10
CA PRO A 257 3.90 -18.33 -47.67
C PRO A 257 4.35 -19.31 -48.77
N TYR A 258 5.62 -19.70 -48.82
CA TYR A 258 6.12 -20.56 -49.91
C TYR A 258 7.11 -21.60 -49.39
N MET A 259 6.59 -22.74 -48.93
CA MET A 259 7.34 -23.99 -48.94
C MET A 259 6.69 -24.95 -49.93
N ASN A 260 7.25 -24.91 -51.14
CA ASN A 260 7.41 -25.97 -52.14
C ASN A 260 6.55 -27.24 -51.99
N ILE A 261 5.56 -27.38 -52.87
CA ILE A 261 4.99 -28.69 -53.24
C ILE A 261 5.84 -29.23 -54.39
N PRO A 262 6.49 -30.40 -54.27
CA PRO A 262 7.15 -31.05 -55.40
C PRO A 262 6.11 -31.66 -56.35
N LEU A 263 6.36 -31.54 -57.65
CA LEU A 263 5.61 -32.14 -58.76
C LEU A 263 5.55 -33.67 -58.68
#